data_AF-A0A8T4TBK8-F1
#
_entry.id   AF-A0A8T4TBK8-F1
#
_cell.length_a   1.000
_cell.length_b   1.000
_cell.length_c   1.000
_cell.angle_alpha   90.00
_cell.angle_beta   90.00
_cell.angle_gamma   90.00
#
_symmetry.space_group_name_H-M   'P 1'
#
loop_
_entity.id
_entity.type
_entity.pdbx_description
1 polymer ?
#
loop_
_entity_poly.entity_id
_entity_poly.type
_entity_poly.pdbx_seq_one_letter_code
_entity_poly.pdbx_strand_id
1 'polypeptide(L)'
;MVIRGVSLQHKGGHYHYKLHNLKLNSLGFEYPKLIWHLNRMFEDCPNDYFENGPRSSALKFKLNDLNVHQIVGHEISNLCRIGLSVNRERFRDNHQKVQVFMLENDDKTVGMEVPIWLNKEEYENYREVFNSEAPLTGHIDVLRIDDGRIWIWDYKPNAFNEKFASTQTFFYALMLSKRTGIPLEKFRCGYFDENYAFIFKPELKNLIKESLL
;
A
#
# COMPACT_ATOMS: atom_id res chain seq x y z
N MET A 1 -13.53 20.29 -1.63
CA MET A 1 -13.43 19.37 -0.48
C MET A 1 -11.95 18.97 -0.31
N VAL A 2 -11.37 19.12 0.89
CA VAL A 2 -9.94 18.91 1.13
C VAL A 2 -9.58 17.42 1.11
N ILE A 3 -10.41 16.58 1.74
CA ILE A 3 -10.32 15.12 1.69
C ILE A 3 -11.52 14.58 0.90
N ARG A 4 -11.29 13.91 -0.22
CA ARG A 4 -12.31 13.20 -1.02
C ARG A 4 -12.34 11.73 -0.58
N GLY A 5 -13.53 11.11 -0.51
CA GLY A 5 -13.66 9.73 -0.05
C GLY A 5 -14.82 8.96 -0.69
N VAL A 6 -14.66 7.65 -0.82
CA VAL A 6 -15.70 6.69 -1.24
C VAL A 6 -15.50 5.37 -0.49
N SER A 7 -16.58 4.65 -0.19
CA SER A 7 -16.50 3.30 0.36
C SER A 7 -16.64 2.29 -0.78
N LEU A 8 -15.65 1.42 -0.93
CA LEU A 8 -15.63 0.36 -1.94
C LEU A 8 -15.95 -0.97 -1.28
N GLN A 9 -16.99 -1.66 -1.75
CA GLN A 9 -17.33 -3.00 -1.28
C GLN A 9 -16.61 -4.02 -2.15
N HIS A 10 -15.50 -4.55 -1.64
CA HIS A 10 -14.65 -5.49 -2.35
C HIS A 10 -14.46 -6.77 -1.53
N LYS A 11 -13.85 -7.81 -2.10
CA LYS A 11 -13.56 -9.05 -1.37
C LYS A 11 -12.75 -8.75 -0.11
N GLY A 12 -13.32 -9.09 1.03
CA GLY A 12 -12.72 -8.86 2.36
C GLY A 12 -13.36 -7.79 3.22
N GLY A 13 -14.24 -6.95 2.67
CA GLY A 13 -14.97 -5.96 3.45
C GLY A 13 -15.19 -4.64 2.72
N HIS A 14 -15.46 -3.60 3.51
CA HIS A 14 -15.57 -2.23 3.03
C HIS A 14 -14.23 -1.51 3.18
N TYR A 15 -13.69 -1.03 2.07
CA TYR A 15 -12.45 -0.28 2.03
C TYR A 15 -12.79 1.20 1.85
N HIS A 16 -12.34 2.04 2.77
CA HIS A 16 -12.67 3.47 2.78
C HIS A 16 -11.61 4.28 2.03
N TYR A 17 -11.64 4.17 0.70
CA TYR A 17 -10.70 4.89 -0.17
C TYR A 17 -10.84 6.41 0.02
N LYS A 18 -9.76 7.06 0.44
CA LYS A 18 -9.73 8.52 0.63
C LYS A 18 -8.42 9.12 0.13
N LEU A 19 -8.51 10.33 -0.41
CA LEU A 19 -7.38 11.15 -0.81
C LEU A 19 -7.45 12.53 -0.17
N HIS A 20 -6.29 13.06 0.22
CA HIS A 20 -6.16 14.45 0.61
C HIS A 20 -5.66 15.28 -0.58
N ASN A 21 -6.58 15.95 -1.28
CA ASN A 21 -6.32 16.58 -2.58
C ASN A 21 -5.22 17.65 -2.54
N LEU A 22 -5.18 18.49 -1.50
CA LEU A 22 -4.17 19.55 -1.41
C LEU A 22 -2.75 18.97 -1.25
N LYS A 23 -2.55 18.06 -0.28
CA LYS A 23 -1.29 17.32 -0.10
C LYS A 23 -0.90 16.54 -1.34
N LEU A 24 -1.84 15.83 -1.98
CA LEU A 24 -1.56 15.07 -3.20
C LEU A 24 -1.06 15.97 -4.33
N ASN A 25 -1.72 17.10 -4.58
CA ASN A 25 -1.31 18.03 -5.63
C ASN A 25 0.02 18.74 -5.30
N SER A 26 0.25 19.06 -4.03
CA SER A 26 1.47 19.74 -3.58
C SER A 26 2.70 18.83 -3.56
N LEU A 27 2.57 17.60 -3.07
CA LEU A 27 3.68 16.66 -2.91
C LEU A 27 3.88 15.80 -4.17
N GLY A 28 2.79 15.48 -4.87
CA GLY A 28 2.79 14.62 -6.04
C GLY A 28 2.97 15.35 -7.37
N PHE A 29 3.35 16.62 -7.38
CA PHE A 29 3.43 17.44 -8.61
C PHE A 29 4.37 16.83 -9.67
N GLU A 30 5.43 16.15 -9.26
CA GLU A 30 6.35 15.42 -10.15
C GLU A 30 5.78 14.08 -10.66
N TYR A 31 4.63 13.66 -10.14
CA TYR A 31 3.95 12.40 -10.42
C TYR A 31 2.54 12.61 -11.00
N PRO A 32 2.37 13.30 -12.14
CA PRO A 32 1.04 13.59 -12.70
C PRO A 32 0.24 12.32 -13.00
N LYS A 33 0.89 11.23 -13.41
CA LYS A 33 0.24 9.93 -13.63
C LYS A 33 -0.25 9.27 -12.34
N LEU A 34 0.42 9.50 -11.20
CA LEU A 34 -0.07 9.08 -9.89
C LEU A 34 -1.33 9.85 -9.54
N ILE A 35 -1.28 11.20 -9.61
CA ILE A 35 -2.43 12.06 -9.32
C ILE A 35 -3.63 11.64 -10.18
N TRP A 36 -3.41 11.42 -11.48
CA TRP A 36 -4.45 10.99 -12.39
C TRP A 36 -5.03 9.63 -11.99
N HIS A 37 -4.19 8.62 -11.75
CA HIS A 37 -4.63 7.28 -11.37
C HIS A 37 -5.49 7.32 -10.09
N LEU A 38 -5.00 8.01 -9.06
CA LEU A 38 -5.70 8.12 -7.78
C LEU A 38 -7.06 8.82 -7.95
N ASN A 39 -7.13 9.92 -8.70
CA ASN A 39 -8.41 10.60 -8.93
C ASN A 39 -9.39 9.74 -9.72
N ARG A 40 -8.91 9.00 -10.74
CA ARG A 40 -9.75 8.12 -11.56
C ARG A 40 -10.43 7.03 -10.73
N MET A 41 -9.82 6.55 -9.65
CA MET A 41 -10.41 5.48 -8.82
C MET A 41 -11.72 5.90 -8.11
N PHE A 42 -12.05 7.19 -8.04
CA PHE A 42 -13.37 7.62 -7.56
C PHE A 42 -14.48 7.52 -8.61
N GLU A 43 -14.12 7.39 -9.88
CA GLU A 43 -15.04 7.49 -11.03
C GLU A 43 -15.14 6.16 -11.77
N ASP A 44 -14.01 5.45 -11.88
CA ASP A 44 -13.84 4.28 -12.72
C ASP A 44 -12.88 3.27 -12.06
N CYS A 45 -13.21 2.86 -10.83
CA CYS A 45 -12.56 1.74 -10.17
C CYS A 45 -13.03 0.42 -10.81
N PRO A 46 -12.13 -0.48 -11.25
CA PRO A 46 -12.51 -1.75 -11.87
C PRO A 46 -12.94 -2.76 -10.78
N ASN A 47 -14.09 -2.51 -10.16
CA ASN A 47 -14.56 -3.24 -8.97
C ASN A 47 -14.57 -4.77 -9.18
N ASP A 48 -14.93 -5.25 -10.37
CA ASP A 48 -14.97 -6.67 -10.74
C ASP A 48 -13.63 -7.40 -10.49
N TYR A 49 -12.49 -6.70 -10.64
CA TYR A 49 -11.17 -7.29 -10.38
C TYR A 49 -10.98 -7.64 -8.90
N PHE A 50 -11.63 -6.89 -8.02
CA PHE A 50 -11.55 -7.03 -6.56
C PHE A 50 -12.58 -8.00 -5.99
N GLU A 51 -13.49 -8.52 -6.81
CA GLU A 51 -14.45 -9.55 -6.42
C GLU A 51 -13.85 -10.95 -6.52
N ASN A 52 -13.13 -11.21 -7.62
CA ASN A 52 -12.67 -12.53 -8.00
C ASN A 52 -11.18 -12.48 -8.29
N GLY A 53 -10.35 -12.97 -7.35
CA GLY A 53 -8.90 -13.03 -7.54
C GLY A 53 -8.12 -13.25 -6.24
N PRO A 54 -6.80 -13.46 -6.36
CA PRO A 54 -5.89 -13.44 -5.22
C PRO A 54 -5.77 -12.01 -4.69
N ARG A 55 -5.64 -11.89 -3.37
CA ARG A 55 -5.34 -10.62 -2.71
C ARG A 55 -3.89 -10.61 -2.29
N SER A 56 -3.20 -9.49 -2.49
CA SER A 56 -1.80 -9.36 -2.08
C SER A 56 -1.58 -9.62 -0.58
N SER A 57 -2.57 -9.28 0.26
CA SER A 57 -2.55 -9.54 1.70
C SER A 57 -2.73 -11.02 2.08
N ALA A 58 -3.10 -11.87 1.12
CA ALA A 58 -3.25 -13.31 1.31
C ALA A 58 -2.02 -14.11 0.80
N LEU A 59 -1.01 -13.44 0.24
CA LEU A 59 0.20 -14.09 -0.26
C LEU A 59 1.05 -14.62 0.91
N LYS A 60 1.48 -15.88 0.82
CA LYS A 60 2.23 -16.58 1.87
C LYS A 60 3.56 -17.12 1.36
N PHE A 61 4.35 -16.25 0.73
CA PHE A 61 5.72 -16.54 0.33
C PHE A 61 6.62 -15.33 0.61
N LYS A 62 7.92 -15.58 0.69
CA LYS A 62 8.93 -14.54 0.86
C LYS A 62 9.57 -14.20 -0.49
N LEU A 63 9.95 -12.94 -0.63
CA LEU A 63 10.77 -12.46 -1.73
C LEU A 63 12.24 -12.74 -1.46
N ASN A 64 13.05 -12.78 -2.52
CA ASN A 64 14.47 -13.09 -2.42
C ASN A 64 15.28 -11.81 -2.17
N ASP A 65 16.34 -11.94 -1.35
CA ASP A 65 17.31 -10.88 -1.05
C ASP A 65 16.70 -9.52 -0.71
N LEU A 66 15.54 -9.54 -0.06
CA LEU A 66 14.87 -8.32 0.37
C LEU A 66 15.56 -7.82 1.64
N ASN A 67 16.28 -6.71 1.50
CA ASN A 67 16.95 -6.07 2.62
C ASN A 67 15.95 -5.24 3.43
N VAL A 68 15.28 -5.90 4.38
CA VAL A 68 14.30 -5.27 5.28
C VAL A 68 15.02 -4.76 6.54
N HIS A 69 14.91 -3.46 6.79
CA HIS A 69 15.47 -2.82 7.98
C HIS A 69 14.38 -2.58 9.02
N GLN A 70 14.57 -3.16 10.21
CA GLN A 70 13.76 -2.84 11.39
C GLN A 70 14.27 -1.54 12.00
N ILE A 71 13.34 -0.64 12.32
CA ILE A 71 13.62 0.67 12.92
C ILE A 71 12.71 0.84 14.13
N VAL A 72 13.32 1.20 15.26
CA VAL A 72 12.62 1.63 16.48
C VAL A 72 12.54 3.16 16.47
N GLY A 73 11.39 3.71 16.83
CA GLY A 73 11.21 5.17 16.92
C GLY A 73 11.06 5.88 15.57
N HIS A 74 10.74 5.15 14.50
CA HIS A 74 10.41 5.76 13.21
C HIS A 74 9.15 6.64 13.33
N GLU A 75 9.07 7.72 12.55
CA GLU A 75 7.94 8.67 12.60
C GLU A 75 6.58 7.97 12.37
N ILE A 76 6.54 6.98 11.48
CA ILE A 76 5.34 6.20 11.16
C ILE A 76 4.76 5.48 12.40
N SER A 77 5.62 4.98 13.28
CA SER A 77 5.22 4.30 14.52
C SER A 77 4.72 5.29 15.55
N ASN A 78 5.29 6.50 15.59
CA ASN A 78 4.77 7.58 16.43
C ASN A 78 3.37 8.04 15.95
N LEU A 79 3.19 8.20 14.64
CA LEU A 79 1.88 8.51 14.04
C LEU A 79 0.85 7.41 14.34
N CYS A 80 1.26 6.14 14.25
CA CYS A 80 0.43 5.00 14.62
C CYS A 80 -0.05 5.09 16.07
N ARG A 81 0.90 5.26 17.02
CA ARG A 81 0.62 5.36 18.45
C ARG A 81 -0.36 6.48 18.77
N ILE A 82 -0.12 7.66 18.21
CA ILE A 82 -0.99 8.82 18.43
C ILE A 82 -2.37 8.57 17.80
N GLY A 83 -2.42 8.04 16.57
CA GLY A 83 -3.67 7.74 15.88
C GLY A 83 -4.55 6.74 16.62
N LEU A 84 -3.97 5.66 17.16
CA LEU A 84 -4.67 4.70 18.00
C LEU A 84 -5.27 5.34 19.25
N SER A 85 -4.56 6.30 19.86
CA SER A 85 -5.02 7.01 21.06
C SER A 85 -6.10 8.06 20.74
N VAL A 86 -5.84 8.94 19.77
CA VAL A 86 -6.72 10.07 19.41
C VAL A 86 -8.05 9.56 18.86
N ASN A 87 -8.03 8.53 18.01
CA ASN A 87 -9.23 7.99 17.40
C ASN A 87 -9.86 6.82 18.17
N ARG A 88 -9.40 6.54 19.41
CA ARG A 88 -9.85 5.39 20.22
C ARG A 88 -11.37 5.27 20.32
N GLU A 89 -12.05 6.39 20.58
CA GLU A 89 -13.51 6.45 20.72
C GLU A 89 -14.22 6.76 19.40
N ARG A 90 -13.51 7.27 18.39
CA ARG A 90 -14.07 7.66 17.09
C ARG A 90 -14.31 6.45 16.18
N PHE A 91 -13.42 5.46 16.22
CA PHE A 91 -13.50 4.27 15.37
C PHE A 91 -13.29 3.00 16.19
N ARG A 92 -13.92 1.89 15.80
CA ARG A 92 -13.69 0.59 16.44
C ARG A 92 -12.44 -0.10 15.90
N ASP A 93 -12.31 -0.10 14.58
CA ASP A 93 -11.23 -0.73 13.86
C ASP A 93 -9.91 0.04 13.97
N ASN A 94 -8.81 -0.68 14.17
CA ASN A 94 -7.50 -0.06 14.37
C ASN A 94 -6.87 0.45 13.06
N HIS A 95 -7.14 -0.19 11.91
CA HIS A 95 -6.68 0.35 10.62
C HIS A 95 -7.29 1.74 10.41
N GLN A 96 -8.61 1.86 10.58
CA GLN A 96 -9.30 3.13 10.42
C GLN A 96 -8.80 4.22 11.38
N LYS A 97 -8.52 3.88 12.65
CA LYS A 97 -7.91 4.82 13.62
C LYS A 97 -6.61 5.41 13.10
N VAL A 98 -5.70 4.55 12.65
CA VAL A 98 -4.36 4.94 12.19
C VAL A 98 -4.44 5.69 10.87
N GLN A 99 -5.08 5.11 9.86
CA GLN A 99 -5.14 5.66 8.50
C GLN A 99 -5.84 7.02 8.45
N VAL A 100 -6.96 7.19 9.14
CA VAL A 100 -7.68 8.47 9.18
C VAL A 100 -6.86 9.52 9.93
N PHE A 101 -6.24 9.16 11.06
CA PHE A 101 -5.38 10.09 11.80
C PHE A 101 -4.24 10.59 10.91
N MET A 102 -3.55 9.68 10.23
CA MET A 102 -2.45 10.02 9.32
C MET A 102 -2.93 10.89 8.16
N LEU A 103 -4.03 10.52 7.49
CA LEU A 103 -4.57 11.32 6.39
C LEU A 103 -4.98 12.73 6.83
N GLU A 104 -5.45 12.91 8.06
CA GLU A 104 -5.87 14.21 8.59
C GLU A 104 -4.70 15.05 9.15
N ASN A 105 -3.66 14.42 9.71
CA ASN A 105 -2.66 15.11 10.54
C ASN A 105 -1.20 14.97 10.08
N ASP A 106 -0.85 13.94 9.32
CA ASP A 106 0.48 13.80 8.74
C ASP A 106 0.58 14.66 7.46
N ASP A 107 1.62 15.46 7.34
CA ASP A 107 1.80 16.33 6.17
C ASP A 107 2.17 15.56 4.90
N LYS A 108 2.66 14.31 5.04
CA LYS A 108 3.12 13.46 3.93
C LYS A 108 2.08 12.45 3.43
N THR A 109 1.07 12.09 4.24
CA THR A 109 0.01 11.14 3.85
C THR A 109 -0.96 11.77 2.86
N VAL A 110 -1.01 11.20 1.66
CA VAL A 110 -1.85 11.69 0.55
C VAL A 110 -3.07 10.82 0.29
N GLY A 111 -3.06 9.55 0.72
CA GLY A 111 -4.19 8.64 0.54
C GLY A 111 -4.20 7.46 1.49
N MET A 112 -5.36 6.82 1.60
CA MET A 112 -5.58 5.57 2.33
C MET A 112 -6.53 4.66 1.56
N GLU A 113 -6.40 3.36 1.78
CA GLU A 113 -7.19 2.29 1.14
C GLU A 113 -7.19 2.39 -0.39
N VAL A 114 -6.02 2.66 -0.99
CA VAL A 114 -5.89 2.92 -2.43
C VAL A 114 -6.04 1.63 -3.23
N PRO A 115 -7.07 1.47 -4.08
CA PRO A 115 -7.27 0.25 -4.87
C PRO A 115 -6.23 0.14 -5.99
N ILE A 116 -5.60 -1.03 -6.09
CA ILE A 116 -4.55 -1.33 -7.06
C ILE A 116 -4.63 -2.79 -7.52
N TRP A 117 -4.13 -3.07 -8.72
CA TRP A 117 -4.13 -4.41 -9.28
C TRP A 117 -2.95 -4.70 -10.22
N LEU A 118 -2.68 -5.99 -10.44
CA LEU A 118 -1.76 -6.54 -11.42
C LEU A 118 -2.52 -7.49 -12.35
N ASN A 119 -2.51 -7.21 -13.65
CA ASN A 119 -3.04 -8.15 -14.63
C ASN A 119 -2.07 -9.32 -14.82
N LYS A 120 -2.60 -10.48 -15.23
CA LYS A 120 -1.80 -11.69 -15.36
C LYS A 120 -0.68 -11.57 -16.40
N GLU A 121 -0.89 -10.78 -17.45
CA GLU A 121 0.08 -10.56 -18.52
C GLU A 121 1.25 -9.64 -18.09
N GLU A 122 1.14 -8.99 -16.93
CA GLU A 122 2.13 -8.03 -16.44
C GLU A 122 3.22 -8.66 -15.55
N TYR A 123 3.12 -9.97 -15.31
CA TYR A 123 4.01 -10.72 -14.44
C TYR A 123 4.30 -12.10 -15.05
N GLU A 124 5.58 -12.42 -15.20
CA GLU A 124 6.01 -13.72 -15.71
C GLU A 124 5.67 -14.84 -14.71
N ASN A 125 5.21 -15.99 -15.22
CA ASN A 125 4.81 -17.13 -14.37
C ASN A 125 3.68 -16.79 -13.37
N TYR A 126 2.80 -15.85 -13.73
CA TYR A 126 1.70 -15.38 -12.87
C TYR A 126 0.88 -16.52 -12.26
N ARG A 127 0.46 -17.48 -13.08
CA ARG A 127 -0.36 -18.62 -12.63
C ARG A 127 0.37 -19.46 -11.59
N GLU A 128 1.68 -19.67 -11.73
CA GLU A 128 2.47 -20.48 -10.81
C GLU A 128 2.69 -19.78 -9.47
N VAL A 129 2.87 -18.45 -9.50
CA VAL A 129 3.09 -17.65 -8.29
C VAL A 129 1.79 -17.40 -7.51
N PHE A 130 0.70 -17.08 -8.21
CA PHE A 130 -0.56 -16.65 -7.56
C PHE A 130 -1.66 -17.70 -7.59
N ASN A 131 -1.45 -18.83 -8.27
CA ASN A 131 -2.44 -19.90 -8.44
C ASN A 131 -3.81 -19.37 -8.92
N SER A 132 -3.77 -18.44 -9.88
CA SER A 132 -4.96 -17.81 -10.44
C SER A 132 -4.71 -17.27 -11.84
N GLU A 133 -5.78 -17.05 -12.58
CA GLU A 133 -5.81 -16.33 -13.86
C GLU A 133 -6.47 -14.94 -13.71
N ALA A 134 -7.09 -14.66 -12.56
CA ALA A 134 -7.72 -13.38 -12.30
C ALA A 134 -6.69 -12.38 -11.74
N PRO A 135 -6.90 -11.05 -11.91
CA PRO A 135 -5.96 -10.03 -11.44
C PRO A 135 -5.63 -10.14 -9.95
N LEU A 136 -4.37 -9.87 -9.61
CA LEU A 136 -3.94 -9.74 -8.22
C LEU A 136 -4.39 -8.37 -7.75
N THR A 137 -5.02 -8.30 -6.60
CA THR A 137 -5.59 -7.04 -6.10
C THR A 137 -5.11 -6.66 -4.71
N GLY A 138 -5.29 -5.40 -4.37
CA GLY A 138 -4.97 -4.88 -3.05
C GLY A 138 -5.50 -3.48 -2.80
N HIS A 139 -5.51 -3.11 -1.52
CA HIS A 139 -5.73 -1.74 -1.07
C HIS A 139 -4.49 -1.33 -0.28
N ILE A 140 -3.86 -0.22 -0.66
CA ILE A 140 -2.74 0.32 0.11
C ILE A 140 -3.32 1.03 1.34
N ASP A 141 -3.03 0.51 2.54
CA ASP A 141 -3.49 1.12 3.79
C ASP A 141 -3.14 2.61 3.86
N VAL A 142 -1.87 2.96 3.64
CA VAL A 142 -1.39 4.34 3.70
C VAL A 142 -0.41 4.63 2.55
N LEU A 143 -0.73 5.65 1.75
CA LEU A 143 0.12 6.19 0.69
C LEU A 143 0.70 7.53 1.15
N ARG A 144 2.04 7.63 1.22
CA ARG A 144 2.76 8.87 1.53
C ARG A 144 3.64 9.31 0.37
N ILE A 145 3.90 10.61 0.29
CA ILE A 145 4.95 11.15 -0.57
C ILE A 145 5.92 11.91 0.32
N ASP A 146 7.17 11.44 0.38
CA ASP A 146 8.20 11.99 1.26
C ASP A 146 9.54 12.02 0.53
N ASP A 147 10.24 13.15 0.60
CA ASP A 147 11.52 13.39 -0.09
C ASP A 147 11.51 12.96 -1.58
N GLY A 148 10.45 13.33 -2.28
CA GLY A 148 10.24 12.97 -3.68
C GLY A 148 10.10 11.46 -3.94
N ARG A 149 9.85 10.63 -2.92
CA ARG A 149 9.59 9.18 -3.05
C ARG A 149 8.14 8.85 -2.71
N ILE A 150 7.62 7.83 -3.40
CA ILE A 150 6.30 7.28 -3.12
C ILE A 150 6.45 6.17 -2.09
N TRP A 151 5.84 6.34 -0.94
CA TRP A 151 5.91 5.39 0.16
C TRP A 151 4.61 4.59 0.28
N ILE A 152 4.75 3.28 0.22
CA ILE A 152 3.69 2.30 0.45
C ILE A 152 3.82 1.79 1.89
N TRP A 153 2.83 2.07 2.71
CA TRP A 153 2.78 1.65 4.10
C TRP A 153 1.58 0.75 4.36
N ASP A 154 1.81 -0.32 5.13
CA ASP A 154 0.80 -1.31 5.52
C ASP A 154 0.80 -1.43 7.05
N TYR A 155 -0.34 -1.14 7.69
CA TYR A 155 -0.43 -1.22 9.14
C TYR A 155 -0.61 -2.68 9.56
N LYS A 156 0.19 -3.14 10.53
CA LYS A 156 0.14 -4.51 11.03
C LYS A 156 0.23 -4.51 12.54
N PRO A 157 -0.86 -4.78 13.28
CA PRO A 157 -0.77 -5.00 14.71
C PRO A 157 0.27 -6.09 15.02
N ASN A 158 1.23 -5.80 15.90
CA ASN A 158 2.38 -6.67 16.16
C ASN A 158 3.26 -6.91 14.92
N ALA A 159 3.63 -5.84 14.22
CA ALA A 159 4.43 -5.87 13.00
C ALA A 159 5.69 -6.73 13.14
N PHE A 160 6.28 -6.79 14.33
CA PHE A 160 7.45 -7.65 14.61
C PHE A 160 7.24 -9.14 14.25
N ASN A 161 6.01 -9.65 14.38
CA ASN A 161 5.70 -11.05 14.12
C ASN A 161 5.26 -11.33 12.67
N GLU A 162 5.16 -10.29 11.83
CA GLU A 162 4.71 -10.44 10.46
C GLU A 162 5.76 -11.08 9.56
N LYS A 163 5.34 -12.10 8.82
CA LYS A 163 6.23 -12.89 7.95
C LYS A 163 6.14 -12.50 6.48
N PHE A 164 5.01 -11.92 6.06
CA PHE A 164 4.66 -11.72 4.65
C PHE A 164 4.23 -10.28 4.32
N ALA A 165 4.24 -9.37 5.29
CA ALA A 165 3.88 -7.96 5.07
C ALA A 165 4.84 -7.25 4.08
N SER A 166 6.10 -7.66 4.03
CA SER A 166 7.06 -7.19 3.03
C SER A 166 6.69 -7.65 1.61
N THR A 167 6.24 -8.90 1.44
CA THR A 167 5.71 -9.40 0.16
C THR A 167 4.46 -8.62 -0.25
N GLN A 168 3.53 -8.39 0.68
CA GLN A 168 2.31 -7.61 0.44
C GLN A 168 2.65 -6.20 -0.06
N THR A 169 3.48 -5.47 0.67
CA THR A 169 3.86 -4.07 0.34
C THR A 169 4.74 -3.96 -0.90
N PHE A 170 5.55 -4.98 -1.21
CA PHE A 170 6.27 -5.05 -2.49
C PHE A 170 5.30 -5.12 -3.67
N PHE A 171 4.35 -6.05 -3.62
CA PHE A 171 3.38 -6.19 -4.71
C PHE A 171 2.47 -4.97 -4.83
N TYR A 172 2.18 -4.28 -3.72
CA TYR A 172 1.52 -2.98 -3.76
C TYR A 172 2.31 -1.94 -4.57
N ALA A 173 3.62 -1.82 -4.32
CA ALA A 173 4.48 -0.93 -5.11
C ALA A 173 4.55 -1.35 -6.58
N LEU A 174 4.67 -2.65 -6.87
CA LEU A 174 4.70 -3.16 -8.25
C LEU A 174 3.40 -2.85 -8.99
N MET A 175 2.25 -3.10 -8.36
CA MET A 175 0.93 -2.80 -8.95
C MET A 175 0.80 -1.31 -9.22
N LEU A 176 1.08 -0.44 -8.24
CA LEU A 176 0.98 1.00 -8.44
C LEU A 176 1.98 1.51 -9.50
N SER A 177 3.19 0.94 -9.54
CA SER A 177 4.18 1.19 -10.60
C SER A 177 3.61 0.86 -11.98
N LYS A 178 2.97 -0.30 -12.16
CA LYS A 178 2.31 -0.67 -13.43
C LYS A 178 1.16 0.25 -13.79
N ARG A 179 0.30 0.59 -12.82
CA ARG A 179 -0.87 1.48 -13.06
C ARG A 179 -0.47 2.90 -13.44
N THR A 180 0.69 3.38 -12.97
CA THR A 180 1.13 4.76 -13.16
C THR A 180 2.28 4.90 -14.16
N GLY A 181 2.96 3.81 -14.51
CA GLY A 181 4.20 3.82 -15.27
C GLY A 181 5.39 4.44 -14.53
N ILE A 182 5.29 4.64 -13.21
CA ILE A 182 6.37 5.21 -12.39
C ILE A 182 7.37 4.09 -12.08
N PRO A 183 8.68 4.27 -12.29
CA PRO A 183 9.68 3.23 -12.02
C PRO A 183 9.74 2.83 -10.54
N LEU A 184 9.97 1.55 -10.25
CA LEU A 184 10.03 1.01 -8.87
C LEU A 184 11.10 1.69 -8.00
N GLU A 185 12.15 2.25 -8.61
CA GLU A 185 13.22 2.96 -7.90
C GLU A 185 12.69 4.19 -7.14
N LYS A 186 11.58 4.78 -7.61
CA LYS A 186 10.90 5.91 -6.95
C LYS A 186 10.05 5.49 -5.75
N PHE A 187 9.85 4.18 -5.55
CA PHE A 187 9.06 3.65 -4.45
C PHE A 187 9.91 3.26 -3.24
N ARG A 188 9.29 3.34 -2.07
CA ARG A 188 9.75 2.75 -0.82
C ARG A 188 8.58 2.01 -0.19
N CYS A 189 8.87 0.93 0.50
CA CYS A 189 7.85 0.10 1.11
C CYS A 189 8.14 -0.06 2.58
N GLY A 190 7.08 -0.21 3.36
CA GLY A 190 7.22 -0.65 4.73
C GLY A 190 5.92 -1.10 5.36
N TYR A 191 6.06 -1.78 6.48
CA TYR A 191 4.94 -2.14 7.34
C TYR A 191 5.30 -1.78 8.79
N PHE A 192 4.30 -1.49 9.60
CA PHE A 192 4.54 -0.87 10.89
C PHE A 192 3.44 -1.14 11.91
N ASP A 193 3.83 -0.99 13.18
CA ASP A 193 2.95 -0.83 14.33
C ASP A 193 3.41 0.38 15.17
N GLU A 194 2.85 0.54 16.36
CA GLU A 194 3.17 1.63 17.28
C GLU A 194 4.60 1.60 17.86
N ASN A 195 5.34 0.50 17.66
CA ASN A 195 6.68 0.28 18.22
C ASN A 195 7.77 0.19 17.15
N TYR A 196 7.46 -0.47 16.04
CA TYR A 196 8.41 -0.84 15.00
C TYR A 196 7.94 -0.40 13.61
N ALA A 197 8.89 0.02 12.81
CA ALA A 197 8.74 0.15 11.37
C ALA A 197 9.73 -0.78 10.68
N PHE A 198 9.29 -1.45 9.63
CA PHE A 198 10.12 -2.28 8.78
C PHE A 198 10.12 -1.67 7.39
N ILE A 199 11.28 -1.25 6.90
CA ILE A 199 11.39 -0.54 5.62
C ILE A 199 12.31 -1.26 4.65
N PHE A 200 12.03 -1.11 3.36
CA PHE A 200 12.89 -1.60 2.29
C PHE A 200 12.66 -0.83 0.99
N LYS A 201 13.59 -1.01 0.06
CA LYS A 201 13.46 -0.55 -1.34
C LYS A 201 13.00 -1.73 -2.20
N PRO A 202 11.87 -1.64 -2.93
CA PRO A 202 11.46 -2.69 -3.85
C PRO A 202 12.34 -2.68 -5.11
N GLU A 203 12.89 -3.83 -5.49
CA GLU A 203 13.66 -4.00 -6.72
C GLU A 203 13.19 -5.24 -7.50
N LEU A 204 13.19 -5.20 -8.84
CA LEU A 204 12.70 -6.33 -9.65
C LEU A 204 13.47 -7.63 -9.41
N LYS A 205 14.76 -7.55 -9.07
CA LYS A 205 15.56 -8.72 -8.71
C LYS A 205 14.99 -9.51 -7.53
N ASN A 206 14.19 -8.89 -6.65
CA ASN A 206 13.57 -9.56 -5.52
C ASN A 206 12.48 -10.57 -5.93
N LEU A 207 12.02 -10.51 -7.19
CA LEU A 207 11.05 -11.46 -7.78
C LEU A 207 11.71 -12.73 -8.32
N ILE A 208 13.00 -12.67 -8.66
CA ILE A 208 13.71 -13.77 -9.31
C ILE A 208 14.06 -14.79 -8.23
N LYS A 209 13.41 -15.97 -8.25
CA LYS A 209 14.08 -17.17 -7.74
C LYS A 209 15.24 -17.40 -8.69
N GLU A 210 16.48 -17.38 -8.18
CA GLU A 210 17.51 -18.19 -8.82
C GLU A 210 16.93 -19.61 -8.86
N SER A 211 16.39 -19.98 -10.01
CA SER A 211 16.06 -21.35 -10.31
C SER A 211 17.36 -22.11 -10.17
N LEU A 212 17.40 -23.03 -9.21
CA LEU A 212 18.40 -24.09 -9.13
C LEU A 212 18.72 -24.58 -10.55
N LEU A 213 19.90 -24.20 -11.04
CA LEU A 213 20.60 -24.95 -12.09
C LEU A 213 21.10 -26.26 -11.49
#